data_AF-A0A846ZQL4-F1
#
_entry.id   AF-A0A846ZQL4-F1
#
_cell.length_a   1.000
_cell.length_b   1.000
_cell.length_c   1.000
_cell.angle_alpha   90.00
_cell.angle_beta   90.00
_cell.angle_gamma   90.00
#
_symmetry.space_group_name_H-M   'P 1'
#
loop_
_entity.id
_entity.type
_entity.pdbx_description
1 polymer ?
#
loop_
_entity_poly.entity_id
_entity_poly.type
_entity_poly.pdbx_seq_one_letter_code
_entity_poly.pdbx_strand_id
1 'polypeptide(L)'
;MKKILIILSLFLGLTGCADVMNTPTKRVEEYLMKYQKLNDDITGQIEDLLTGTTGMNNDQKLSYREIYKNQYQHLTYTIKDEIIDGKDATVIVEIEVFDFNLANKEIEEYVTNNPDKFQNTQKQPDDTKITNYTLSTLKNFQKRVKYTINFLLTKVDSVWTLEQISDTDLQKIHGIYEY
;
A
#
# COMPACT_ATOMS: atom_id res chain seq x y z
N MET A 1 -32.80 26.91 58.08
CA MET A 1 -32.89 25.46 58.39
C MET A 1 -32.01 24.70 57.41
N LYS A 2 -31.05 23.94 57.93
CA LYS A 2 -30.15 23.03 57.20
C LYS A 2 -30.96 22.03 56.36
N LYS A 3 -30.49 21.71 55.15
CA LYS A 3 -30.29 20.31 54.74
C LYS A 3 -29.00 20.20 53.92
N ILE A 4 -28.09 19.45 54.51
CA ILE A 4 -26.80 18.99 54.01
C ILE A 4 -27.06 18.12 52.78
N LEU A 5 -26.25 18.27 51.72
CA LEU A 5 -26.11 17.25 50.69
C LEU A 5 -24.67 16.75 50.71
N ILE A 6 -24.60 15.43 50.80
CA ILE A 6 -23.50 14.59 51.21
C ILE A 6 -22.42 14.55 50.13
N ILE A 7 -21.16 14.68 50.55
CA ILE A 7 -20.00 14.31 49.73
C ILE A 7 -20.03 12.80 49.54
N LEU A 8 -20.22 12.34 48.31
CA LEU A 8 -19.82 11.00 47.89
C LEU A 8 -18.67 11.16 46.91
N SER A 9 -17.46 10.96 47.42
CA SER A 9 -16.26 10.77 46.61
C SER A 9 -16.48 9.56 45.69
N LEU A 10 -16.78 9.81 44.42
CA LEU A 10 -16.67 8.78 43.40
C LEU A 10 -15.27 8.90 42.80
N PHE A 11 -14.45 7.94 43.17
CA PHE A 11 -13.24 7.51 42.47
C PHE A 11 -13.45 7.64 40.96
N LEU A 12 -12.92 8.70 40.34
CA LEU A 12 -12.50 8.62 38.96
C LEU A 12 -11.11 8.00 39.03
N GLY A 13 -11.07 6.68 38.93
CA GLY A 13 -9.84 5.97 38.70
C GLY A 13 -9.12 6.66 37.56
N LEU A 14 -7.89 7.10 37.82
CA LEU A 14 -6.91 7.28 36.77
C LEU A 14 -6.65 5.89 36.17
N THR A 15 -7.58 5.39 35.36
CA THR A 15 -7.19 4.53 34.24
C THR A 15 -6.69 5.49 33.17
N GLY A 16 -5.55 6.12 33.45
CA GLY A 16 -4.66 6.65 32.43
C GLY A 16 -3.95 5.48 31.74
N CYS A 17 -4.68 4.44 31.35
CA CYS A 17 -4.31 3.70 30.16
C CYS A 17 -4.96 4.49 29.04
N ALA A 18 -4.22 5.43 28.46
CA ALA A 18 -4.45 5.73 27.06
C ALA A 18 -4.55 4.38 26.36
N ASP A 19 -5.66 4.13 25.66
CA ASP A 19 -5.89 2.91 24.92
C ASP A 19 -4.63 2.66 24.08
N VAL A 20 -3.80 1.69 24.50
CA VAL A 20 -2.42 1.51 24.00
C VAL A 20 -2.43 1.23 22.49
N MET A 21 -3.60 0.88 21.95
CA MET A 21 -3.85 0.62 20.54
C MET A 21 -4.23 1.86 19.72
N ASN A 22 -4.62 2.98 20.34
CA ASN A 22 -5.10 4.17 19.63
C ASN A 22 -4.03 5.27 19.58
N THR A 23 -2.92 5.01 18.91
CA THR A 23 -1.86 5.98 18.59
C THR A 23 -1.75 6.17 17.07
N PRO A 24 -1.22 7.31 16.57
CA PRO A 24 -1.06 7.51 15.14
C PRO A 24 -0.23 6.39 14.48
N THR A 25 0.89 6.03 15.10
CA THR A 25 1.74 4.92 14.65
C THR A 25 0.96 3.61 14.54
N LYS A 26 0.14 3.25 15.54
CA LYS A 26 -0.62 1.99 15.50
C LYS A 26 -1.62 1.96 14.34
N ARG A 27 -2.26 3.09 14.02
CA ARG A 27 -3.17 3.20 12.86
C ARG A 27 -2.45 2.99 11.53
N VAL A 28 -1.22 3.50 11.41
CA VAL A 28 -0.40 3.32 10.21
C VAL A 28 0.11 1.89 10.10
N GLU A 29 0.54 1.29 11.21
CA GLU A 29 0.91 -0.13 11.26
C GLU A 29 -0.28 -1.02 10.86
N GLU A 30 -1.49 -0.76 11.36
CA GLU A 30 -2.72 -1.45 10.98
C GLU A 30 -2.99 -1.36 9.48
N TYR A 31 -2.87 -0.16 8.91
CA TYR A 31 -3.05 0.06 7.47
C TYR A 31 -2.04 -0.74 6.64
N LEU A 32 -0.74 -0.65 6.94
CA LEU A 32 0.30 -1.39 6.22
C LEU A 32 0.19 -2.92 6.42
N MET A 33 -0.23 -3.36 7.60
CA MET A 33 -0.50 -4.78 7.87
C MET A 33 -1.62 -5.35 6.98
N LYS A 34 -2.60 -4.54 6.55
CA LYS A 34 -3.62 -5.01 5.59
C LYS A 34 -2.98 -5.50 4.29
N TYR A 35 -1.95 -4.82 3.80
CA TYR A 35 -1.19 -5.24 2.62
C TYR A 35 -0.40 -6.52 2.90
N GLN A 36 0.39 -6.55 3.97
CA GLN A 36 1.20 -7.73 4.32
C GLN A 36 0.37 -8.99 4.55
N LYS A 37 -0.82 -8.84 5.15
CA LYS A 37 -1.75 -9.95 5.43
C LYS A 37 -2.71 -10.24 4.29
N LEU A 38 -2.67 -9.48 3.19
CA LEU A 38 -3.62 -9.60 2.08
C LEU A 38 -5.07 -9.60 2.56
N ASN A 39 -5.43 -8.62 3.38
CA ASN A 39 -6.80 -8.46 3.86
C ASN A 39 -7.80 -8.39 2.69
N ASP A 40 -9.05 -8.79 2.92
CA ASP A 40 -10.12 -8.81 1.93
C ASP A 40 -10.30 -7.45 1.22
N ASP A 41 -10.11 -6.33 1.92
CA ASP A 41 -10.13 -4.98 1.31
C ASP A 41 -9.06 -4.84 0.21
N ILE A 42 -7.85 -5.35 0.46
CA ILE A 42 -6.70 -5.26 -0.46
C ILE A 42 -6.86 -6.24 -1.61
N THR A 43 -7.29 -7.46 -1.32
CA THR A 43 -7.49 -8.47 -2.37
C THR A 43 -8.69 -8.12 -3.24
N GLY A 44 -9.78 -7.59 -2.68
CA GLY A 44 -10.94 -7.08 -3.40
C GLY A 44 -10.57 -5.97 -4.39
N GLN A 45 -9.74 -5.00 -3.98
CA GLN A 45 -9.25 -3.96 -4.90
C GLN A 45 -8.48 -4.53 -6.11
N ILE A 46 -7.68 -5.59 -5.91
CA ILE A 46 -7.02 -6.29 -7.03
C ILE A 46 -8.06 -6.94 -7.95
N GLU A 47 -9.09 -7.58 -7.38
CA GLU A 47 -10.16 -8.21 -8.17
C GLU A 47 -10.99 -7.21 -8.98
N ASP A 48 -11.32 -6.07 -8.38
CA ASP A 48 -12.09 -5.02 -9.04
C ASP A 48 -11.32 -4.44 -10.24
N LEU A 49 -10.02 -4.18 -10.05
CA LEU A 49 -9.12 -3.74 -11.13
C LEU A 49 -9.07 -4.78 -12.27
N LEU A 50 -8.91 -6.06 -11.94
CA LEU A 50 -8.84 -7.15 -12.92
C LEU A 50 -10.18 -7.39 -13.64
N THR A 51 -11.29 -7.15 -12.97
CA THR A 51 -12.64 -7.25 -13.55
C THR A 51 -12.84 -6.15 -14.60
N GLY A 52 -12.36 -4.93 -14.34
CA GLY A 52 -12.39 -3.82 -15.29
C GLY A 52 -11.38 -3.94 -16.45
N THR A 53 -10.36 -4.78 -16.32
CA THR A 53 -9.29 -4.92 -17.32
C THR A 53 -9.73 -5.76 -18.52
N THR A 54 -9.70 -5.16 -19.71
CA THR A 54 -9.85 -5.84 -21.01
C THR A 54 -8.48 -6.12 -21.63
N GLY A 55 -8.39 -7.10 -22.54
CA GLY A 55 -7.12 -7.44 -23.22
C GLY A 55 -6.21 -8.45 -22.51
N MET A 56 -6.50 -8.80 -21.26
CA MET A 56 -5.86 -9.93 -20.56
C MET A 56 -6.75 -11.18 -20.56
N ASN A 57 -6.16 -12.34 -20.85
CA ASN A 57 -6.80 -13.63 -20.63
C ASN A 57 -6.76 -14.03 -19.14
N ASN A 58 -7.46 -15.11 -18.78
CA ASN A 58 -7.59 -15.53 -17.38
C ASN A 58 -6.24 -15.85 -16.72
N ASP A 59 -5.32 -16.51 -17.43
CA ASP A 59 -4.01 -16.87 -16.88
C ASP A 59 -3.13 -15.63 -16.64
N GLN A 60 -3.25 -14.63 -17.50
CA GLN A 60 -2.59 -13.33 -17.34
C GLN A 60 -3.14 -12.57 -16.13
N LYS A 61 -4.47 -12.56 -15.94
CA LYS A 61 -5.10 -11.95 -14.76
C LYS A 61 -4.69 -12.66 -13.46
N LEU A 62 -4.63 -13.99 -13.48
CA LEU A 62 -4.12 -14.78 -12.34
C LEU A 62 -2.66 -14.44 -12.03
N SER A 63 -1.80 -14.36 -13.05
CA SER A 63 -0.40 -13.98 -12.88
C SER A 63 -0.26 -12.57 -12.31
N TYR A 64 -1.02 -11.60 -12.83
CA TYR A 64 -1.05 -10.24 -12.30
C TYR A 64 -1.42 -10.22 -10.81
N ARG A 65 -2.48 -10.94 -10.43
CA ARG A 65 -2.91 -11.07 -9.05
C ARG A 65 -1.80 -11.62 -8.15
N GLU A 66 -1.12 -12.69 -8.58
CA GLU A 66 -0.01 -13.29 -7.83
C GLU A 66 1.15 -12.33 -7.64
N ILE A 67 1.51 -11.57 -8.69
CA ILE A 67 2.61 -10.60 -8.65
C ILE A 67 2.35 -9.54 -7.57
N TYR A 68 1.17 -8.92 -7.57
CA TYR A 68 0.85 -7.86 -6.59
C TYR A 68 0.61 -8.41 -5.18
N LYS A 69 0.05 -9.62 -5.04
CA LYS A 69 0.00 -10.28 -3.73
C LYS A 69 1.41 -10.51 -3.17
N ASN A 70 2.32 -11.00 -4.01
CA ASN A 70 3.71 -11.22 -3.64
C ASN A 70 4.41 -9.90 -3.23
N GLN A 71 4.19 -8.82 -3.99
CA GLN A 71 4.67 -7.47 -3.67
C GLN A 71 4.21 -7.03 -2.28
N TYR A 72 2.91 -7.12 -1.98
CA TYR A 72 2.33 -6.66 -0.72
C TYR A 72 2.76 -7.50 0.48
N GLN A 73 2.86 -8.81 0.32
CA GLN A 73 3.37 -9.70 1.38
C GLN A 73 4.83 -9.45 1.73
N HIS A 74 5.62 -9.01 0.75
CA HIS A 74 7.05 -8.71 0.94
C HIS A 74 7.34 -7.23 1.18
N LEU A 75 6.32 -6.36 1.25
CA LEU A 75 6.48 -4.99 1.68
C LEU A 75 7.00 -4.99 3.12
N THR A 76 8.13 -4.33 3.34
CA THR A 76 8.64 -4.05 4.69
C THR A 76 8.56 -2.57 4.95
N TYR A 77 8.50 -2.19 6.22
CA TYR A 77 8.44 -0.79 6.61
C TYR A 77 9.19 -0.54 7.92
N THR A 78 9.60 0.70 8.13
CA THR A 78 10.20 1.20 9.36
C THR A 78 9.60 2.56 9.66
N ILE A 79 8.98 2.69 10.84
CA ILE A 79 8.57 3.99 11.37
C ILE A 79 9.83 4.79 11.69
N LYS A 80 9.97 5.96 11.08
CA LYS A 80 11.12 6.85 11.29
C LYS A 80 10.82 7.91 12.33
N ASP A 81 9.59 8.44 12.33
CA ASP A 81 9.18 9.48 13.26
C ASP A 81 7.65 9.53 13.41
N GLU A 82 7.19 10.14 14.50
CA GLU A 82 5.79 10.49 14.76
C GLU A 82 5.73 11.92 15.31
N ILE A 83 5.07 12.80 14.57
CA ILE A 83 4.91 14.20 14.94
C ILE A 83 3.42 14.42 15.25
N ILE A 84 3.11 14.86 16.46
CA ILE A 84 1.74 15.20 16.88
C ILE A 84 1.64 16.71 17.08
N ASP A 85 0.72 17.35 16.37
CA ASP A 85 0.37 18.76 16.50
C ASP A 85 -1.12 18.92 16.81
N GLY A 86 -1.45 18.97 18.11
CA GLY A 86 -2.81 19.08 18.59
C GLY A 86 -3.69 17.90 18.20
N LYS A 87 -4.56 18.10 17.21
CA LYS A 87 -5.47 17.08 16.68
C LYS A 87 -4.95 16.41 15.40
N ASP A 88 -3.84 16.88 14.87
CA ASP A 88 -3.26 16.39 13.63
C ASP A 88 -1.97 15.62 13.96
N ALA A 89 -1.62 14.63 13.17
CA ALA A 89 -0.39 13.87 13.32
C ALA A 89 0.18 13.47 11.97
N THR A 90 1.50 13.37 11.90
CA THR A 90 2.24 12.82 10.76
C THR A 90 3.12 11.68 11.24
N VAL A 91 2.93 10.50 10.66
CA VAL A 91 3.83 9.36 10.87
C VAL A 91 4.70 9.22 9.63
N ILE A 92 6.02 9.35 9.81
CA ILE A 92 6.99 9.27 8.72
C ILE A 92 7.46 7.82 8.63
N VAL A 93 7.24 7.19 7.48
CA VAL A 93 7.55 5.77 7.27
C VAL A 93 8.46 5.61 6.06
N GLU A 94 9.52 4.82 6.22
CA GLU A 94 10.28 4.27 5.10
C GLU A 94 9.70 2.90 4.76
N ILE A 95 9.22 2.72 3.54
CA ILE A 95 8.81 1.43 3.00
C ILE A 95 9.90 0.88 2.07
N GLU A 96 9.96 -0.44 1.93
CA GLU A 96 10.77 -1.13 0.94
C GLU A 96 9.90 -2.16 0.18
N VAL A 97 9.89 -2.05 -1.14
CA VAL A 97 9.04 -2.83 -2.05
C VAL A 97 9.85 -3.28 -3.27
N PHE A 98 9.36 -4.21 -4.09
CA PHE A 98 9.96 -4.50 -5.39
C PHE A 98 9.85 -3.26 -6.30
N ASP A 99 10.92 -2.97 -7.04
CA ASP A 99 11.01 -1.81 -7.94
C ASP A 99 10.37 -2.13 -9.30
N PHE A 100 9.05 -2.22 -9.33
CA PHE A 100 8.32 -2.48 -10.57
C PHE A 100 8.40 -1.32 -11.58
N ASN A 101 8.67 -0.09 -11.13
CA ASN A 101 9.00 1.02 -12.02
C ASN A 101 10.27 0.72 -12.83
N LEU A 102 11.36 0.33 -12.15
CA LEU A 102 12.58 -0.09 -12.83
C LEU A 102 12.35 -1.31 -13.74
N ALA A 103 11.59 -2.30 -13.28
CA ALA A 103 11.26 -3.47 -14.09
C ALA A 103 10.53 -3.06 -15.38
N ASN A 104 9.55 -2.15 -15.31
CA ASN A 104 8.83 -1.66 -16.48
C ASN A 104 9.74 -0.90 -17.45
N LYS A 105 10.66 -0.07 -16.94
CA LYS A 105 11.68 0.60 -17.77
C LYS A 105 12.57 -0.42 -18.51
N GLU A 106 13.05 -1.45 -17.81
CA GLU A 106 13.86 -2.53 -18.40
C GLU A 106 13.06 -3.35 -19.44
N ILE A 107 11.78 -3.60 -19.19
CA ILE A 107 10.87 -4.29 -20.11
C ILE A 107 10.66 -3.46 -21.38
N GLU A 108 10.36 -2.16 -21.24
CA GLU A 108 10.14 -1.24 -22.36
C GLU A 108 11.38 -1.18 -23.26
N GLU A 109 12.57 -1.02 -22.67
CA GLU A 109 13.84 -1.01 -23.39
C GLU A 109 14.06 -2.33 -24.13
N TYR A 110 13.81 -3.48 -23.48
CA TYR A 110 13.98 -4.78 -24.10
C TYR A 110 13.01 -5.01 -25.27
N VAL A 111 11.73 -4.67 -25.09
CA VAL A 111 10.70 -4.81 -26.13
C VAL A 111 11.05 -3.93 -27.33
N THR A 112 11.45 -2.69 -27.08
CA THR A 112 11.84 -1.72 -28.11
C THR A 112 13.05 -2.19 -28.91
N ASN A 113 14.05 -2.76 -28.24
CA ASN A 113 15.30 -3.20 -28.86
C ASN A 113 15.23 -4.62 -29.48
N ASN A 114 14.13 -5.37 -29.27
CA ASN A 114 13.94 -6.73 -29.80
C ASN A 114 12.57 -6.89 -30.50
N PRO A 115 12.23 -6.03 -31.49
CA PRO A 115 10.89 -6.00 -32.07
C PRO A 115 10.49 -7.33 -32.75
N ASP A 116 11.46 -8.08 -33.28
CA ASP A 116 11.26 -9.40 -33.90
C ASP A 116 10.65 -10.44 -32.94
N LYS A 117 10.94 -10.34 -31.65
CA LYS A 117 10.37 -11.23 -30.61
C LYS A 117 8.93 -10.87 -30.27
N PHE A 118 8.58 -9.61 -30.41
CA PHE A 118 7.31 -9.05 -29.92
C PHE A 118 6.36 -8.62 -31.03
N GLN A 119 6.66 -8.98 -32.28
CA GLN A 119 5.78 -8.74 -33.42
C GLN A 119 4.97 -10.00 -33.78
N ASN A 120 3.81 -9.76 -34.38
CA ASN A 120 2.99 -10.78 -35.03
C ASN A 120 3.46 -11.03 -36.48
N THR A 121 2.79 -11.93 -37.20
CA THR A 121 3.14 -12.28 -38.59
C THR A 121 3.06 -11.12 -39.58
N GLN A 122 2.37 -10.03 -39.21
CA GLN A 122 2.21 -8.80 -40.00
C GLN A 122 3.21 -7.71 -39.59
N LYS A 123 4.21 -8.06 -38.76
CA LYS A 123 5.21 -7.13 -38.22
C LYS A 123 4.62 -6.00 -37.36
N GLN A 124 3.45 -6.21 -36.78
CA GLN A 124 2.84 -5.30 -35.79
C GLN A 124 3.09 -5.81 -34.37
N PRO A 125 3.10 -4.95 -33.34
CA PRO A 125 3.20 -5.39 -31.94
C PRO A 125 2.16 -6.49 -31.61
N ASP A 126 2.62 -7.51 -30.89
CA ASP A 126 1.82 -8.61 -30.37
C ASP A 126 1.62 -8.42 -28.87
N ASP A 127 0.48 -7.82 -28.52
CA ASP A 127 0.14 -7.47 -27.14
C ASP A 127 0.15 -8.69 -26.20
N THR A 128 -0.15 -9.89 -26.71
CA THR A 128 -0.12 -11.12 -25.91
C THR A 128 1.31 -11.49 -25.55
N LYS A 129 2.24 -11.43 -26.52
CA LYS A 129 3.67 -11.69 -26.25
C LYS A 129 4.26 -10.66 -25.30
N ILE A 130 3.94 -9.38 -25.50
CA ILE A 130 4.40 -8.29 -24.64
C ILE A 130 3.87 -8.49 -23.22
N THR A 131 2.56 -8.70 -23.06
CA THR A 131 1.93 -8.93 -21.75
C THR A 131 2.53 -10.15 -21.04
N ASN A 132 2.73 -11.26 -21.74
CA ASN A 132 3.33 -12.46 -21.15
C ASN A 132 4.77 -12.20 -20.69
N TYR A 133 5.55 -11.49 -21.49
CA TYR A 133 6.92 -11.12 -21.13
C TYR A 133 6.95 -10.17 -19.92
N THR A 134 6.08 -9.15 -19.90
CA THR A 134 5.92 -8.23 -18.77
C THR A 134 5.60 -8.98 -17.49
N LEU A 135 4.56 -9.82 -17.48
CA LEU A 135 4.15 -10.58 -16.28
C LEU A 135 5.25 -11.53 -15.82
N SER A 136 5.92 -12.21 -16.75
CA SER A 136 7.04 -13.11 -16.40
C SER A 136 8.23 -12.36 -15.80
N THR A 137 8.52 -11.15 -16.28
CA THR A 137 9.63 -10.33 -15.80
C THR A 137 9.30 -9.78 -14.42
N LEU A 138 8.11 -9.20 -14.23
CA LEU A 138 7.65 -8.71 -12.93
C LEU A 138 7.60 -9.82 -11.87
N LYS A 139 7.12 -11.02 -12.23
CA LYS A 139 7.07 -12.17 -11.31
C LYS A 139 8.45 -12.60 -10.80
N ASN A 140 9.49 -12.43 -11.62
CA ASN A 140 10.86 -12.82 -11.28
C ASN A 140 11.72 -11.65 -10.78
N PHE A 141 11.20 -10.42 -10.79
CA PHE A 141 11.97 -9.23 -10.46
C PHE A 141 12.26 -9.16 -8.95
N GLN A 142 13.52 -9.03 -8.58
CA GLN A 142 13.96 -9.06 -7.17
C GLN A 142 14.55 -7.74 -6.67
N LYS A 143 14.81 -6.77 -7.56
CA LYS A 143 15.36 -5.48 -7.13
C LYS A 143 14.33 -4.75 -6.27
N ARG A 144 14.82 -4.12 -5.21
CA ARG A 144 14.01 -3.40 -4.22
C ARG A 144 14.28 -1.90 -4.32
N VAL A 145 13.30 -1.11 -3.93
CA VAL A 145 13.40 0.35 -3.81
C VAL A 145 12.79 0.80 -2.50
N LYS A 146 13.34 1.88 -1.94
CA LYS A 146 12.87 2.49 -0.71
C LYS A 146 12.20 3.83 -0.97
N TYR A 147 11.09 4.06 -0.29
CA TYR A 147 10.37 5.33 -0.34
C TYR A 147 10.01 5.83 1.05
N THR A 148 10.01 7.14 1.21
CA THR A 148 9.42 7.80 2.38
C THR A 148 7.98 8.19 2.08
N ILE A 149 7.07 7.84 2.98
CA ILE A 149 5.66 8.20 2.96
C ILE A 149 5.34 8.91 4.28
N ASN A 150 4.65 10.04 4.17
CA ASN A 150 4.15 10.79 5.32
C ASN A 150 2.66 10.49 5.46
N PHE A 151 2.31 9.64 6.42
CA PHE A 151 0.93 9.30 6.71
C PHE A 151 0.31 10.39 7.59
N LEU A 152 -0.72 11.04 7.08
CA LEU A 152 -1.46 12.10 7.79
C LEU A 152 -2.63 11.48 8.56
N LEU A 153 -2.81 11.90 9.80
CA LEU A 153 -3.89 11.46 10.66
C LEU A 153 -4.54 12.64 11.36
N THR A 154 -5.87 12.58 11.48
CA THR A 154 -6.65 13.54 12.26
C THR A 154 -7.35 12.80 13.41
N LYS A 155 -7.39 13.42 14.59
CA LYS A 155 -8.10 12.94 15.76
C LYS A 155 -9.56 13.39 15.71
N VAL A 156 -10.48 12.44 15.57
CA VAL A 156 -11.93 12.63 15.54
C VAL A 156 -12.53 11.88 16.72
N ASP A 157 -13.28 12.55 17.60
CA ASP A 157 -13.91 11.95 18.79
C ASP A 157 -12.95 11.11 19.65
N SER A 158 -11.75 11.64 19.87
CA SER A 158 -10.64 10.98 20.58
C SER A 158 -10.00 9.78 19.87
N VAL A 159 -10.41 9.48 18.64
CA VAL A 159 -9.91 8.39 17.80
C VAL A 159 -9.01 8.92 16.69
N TRP A 160 -7.79 8.39 16.57
CA TRP A 160 -6.92 8.72 15.44
C TRP A 160 -7.44 8.04 14.17
N THR A 161 -7.67 8.82 13.12
CA THR A 161 -8.17 8.36 11.83
C THR A 161 -7.13 8.67 10.77
N LEU A 162 -6.77 7.65 9.98
CA LEU A 162 -5.88 7.81 8.84
C LEU A 162 -6.59 8.58 7.73
N GLU A 163 -5.94 9.61 7.22
CA GLU A 163 -6.43 10.33 6.04
C GLU A 163 -6.22 9.51 4.76
N GLN A 164 -6.90 9.91 3.69
CA GLN A 164 -6.74 9.26 2.41
C GLN A 164 -5.28 9.40 1.93
N ILE A 165 -4.66 8.27 1.58
CA ILE A 165 -3.32 8.24 0.97
C ILE A 165 -3.39 8.86 -0.43
N SER A 166 -2.38 9.66 -0.76
CA SER A 166 -2.25 10.23 -2.11
C SER A 166 -2.03 9.14 -3.17
N ASP A 167 -2.46 9.37 -4.40
CA ASP A 167 -2.20 8.44 -5.50
C ASP A 167 -0.69 8.21 -5.69
N THR A 168 0.11 9.25 -5.48
CA THR A 168 1.58 9.15 -5.50
C THR A 168 2.12 8.20 -4.43
N ASP A 169 1.61 8.28 -3.20
CA ASP A 169 2.05 7.38 -2.13
C ASP A 169 1.50 5.96 -2.30
N LEU A 170 0.32 5.80 -2.92
CA LEU A 170 -0.16 4.49 -3.36
C LEU A 170 0.76 3.89 -4.44
N GLN A 171 1.20 4.67 -5.43
CA GLN A 171 2.17 4.21 -6.43
C GLN A 171 3.49 3.75 -5.79
N LYS A 172 3.95 4.40 -4.72
CA LYS A 172 5.12 3.96 -3.95
C LYS A 172 4.87 2.61 -3.28
N ILE A 173 3.71 2.40 -2.66
CA ILE A 173 3.32 1.10 -2.07
C ILE A 173 3.24 -0.01 -3.15
N HIS A 174 2.77 0.33 -4.34
CA HIS A 174 2.71 -0.59 -5.48
C HIS A 174 4.08 -0.82 -6.13
N GLY A 175 5.09 -0.01 -5.83
CA GLY A 175 6.42 -0.08 -6.42
C GLY A 175 6.50 0.46 -7.86
N ILE A 176 5.50 1.22 -8.29
CA ILE A 176 5.38 1.77 -9.66
C ILE A 176 5.62 3.29 -9.72
N TYR A 177 6.02 3.90 -8.61
CA TYR A 177 6.30 5.33 -8.57
C TYR A 177 7.47 5.69 -9.49
N GLU A 178 7.24 6.67 -10.37
CA GLU A 178 8.26 7.20 -11.27
C GLU A 178 9.18 8.18 -10.55
N TYR A 179 10.48 7.90 -10.59
CA TYR A 179 11.58 8.71 -10.09
C TYR A 179 12.63 8.95 -11.19
#